data_AF-A0A8D9AU05-F1
#
_entry.id   AF-A0A8D9AU05-F1
#
_cell.length_a   1.000
_cell.length_b   1.000
_cell.length_c   1.000
_cell.angle_alpha   90.00
_cell.angle_beta   90.00
_cell.angle_gamma   90.00
#
_symmetry.space_group_name_H-M   'P 1'
#
loop_
_entity.id
_entity.type
_entity.pdbx_description
1 polymer ?
#
loop_
_entity_poly.entity_id
_entity_poly.type
_entity_poly.pdbx_seq_one_letter_code
_entity_poly.pdbx_strand_id
1 'polypeptide(L)'
;MASSLYRFMLCIVILVTFHYHQMKPISVPQDQNYCYITACDVLSKIQEKLPLFFDNQSAKYASSTASSNDEDYEMNGIHFKDTQETRLIKLERRLRSVEQTVWLKSDKDDSWYRCCEGPCRCRPEIHTLSCWKQDMEELPFDQIIPADIRVIDLGINQLSTLSKDAFTGLYKLTEL
;
A
#
# COMPACT_ATOMS: atom_id res chain seq x y z
N MET A 1 -56.54 -18.41 -7.57
CA MET A 1 -55.41 -17.47 -7.79
C MET A 1 -54.20 -17.73 -6.89
N ALA A 2 -54.34 -18.35 -5.69
CA ALA A 2 -53.22 -18.61 -4.78
C ALA A 2 -52.22 -19.71 -5.23
N SER A 3 -52.63 -20.68 -6.05
CA SER A 3 -51.78 -21.79 -6.50
C SER A 3 -50.70 -21.39 -7.51
N SER A 4 -50.94 -20.31 -8.27
CA SER A 4 -49.98 -19.80 -9.27
C SER A 4 -48.81 -19.08 -8.59
N LEU A 5 -49.10 -18.32 -7.54
CA LEU A 5 -48.09 -17.58 -6.76
C LEU A 5 -47.14 -18.53 -6.01
N TYR A 6 -47.64 -19.66 -5.51
CA TYR A 6 -46.81 -20.66 -4.84
C TYR A 6 -45.79 -21.30 -5.80
N ARG A 7 -46.21 -21.58 -7.04
CA ARG A 7 -45.31 -22.12 -8.07
C ARG A 7 -44.24 -21.11 -8.48
N PHE A 8 -44.60 -19.83 -8.58
CA PHE A 8 -43.65 -18.77 -8.91
C PHE A 8 -42.60 -18.55 -7.81
N MET A 9 -43.05 -18.54 -6.53
CA MET A 9 -42.14 -18.45 -5.38
C MET A 9 -41.20 -19.65 -5.29
N LEU A 10 -41.68 -20.87 -5.56
CA LEU A 10 -40.84 -22.06 -5.56
C LEU A 10 -39.74 -21.98 -6.64
N CYS A 11 -40.07 -21.49 -7.84
CA CYS A 11 -39.10 -21.27 -8.90
C CYS A 11 -38.03 -20.24 -8.54
N ILE A 12 -38.42 -19.13 -7.89
CA ILE A 12 -37.46 -18.11 -7.43
C ILE A 12 -36.49 -18.70 -6.39
N VAL A 13 -36.99 -19.45 -5.41
CA VAL A 13 -36.14 -20.08 -4.39
C VAL A 13 -35.15 -21.07 -5.01
N ILE A 14 -35.59 -21.86 -5.99
CA ILE A 14 -34.71 -22.79 -6.73
C ILE A 14 -33.65 -22.03 -7.54
N LEU A 15 -34.02 -20.93 -8.19
CA LEU A 15 -33.08 -20.11 -8.96
C LEU A 15 -32.05 -19.42 -8.06
N VAL A 16 -32.47 -18.86 -6.92
CA VAL A 16 -31.57 -18.20 -5.96
C VAL A 16 -30.62 -19.21 -5.32
N THR A 17 -31.11 -20.38 -4.92
CA THR A 17 -30.25 -21.43 -4.34
C THR A 17 -29.26 -21.99 -5.37
N PHE A 18 -29.66 -22.14 -6.63
CA PHE A 18 -28.76 -22.55 -7.71
C PHE A 18 -27.69 -21.49 -8.02
N HIS A 19 -28.06 -20.20 -8.03
CA HIS A 19 -27.10 -19.09 -8.22
C HIS A 19 -26.12 -18.98 -7.04
N TYR A 20 -26.59 -19.18 -5.80
CA TYR A 20 -25.75 -19.18 -4.61
C TYR A 20 -24.73 -20.33 -4.65
N HIS A 21 -25.11 -21.49 -5.18
CA HIS A 21 -24.23 -22.66 -5.24
C HIS A 21 -23.12 -22.57 -6.30
N GLN A 22 -23.27 -21.71 -7.32
CA GLN A 22 -22.24 -21.46 -8.33
C GLN A 22 -21.18 -20.44 -7.91
N MET A 23 -21.45 -19.63 -6.88
CA MET A 23 -20.44 -18.73 -6.29
C MET A 23 -19.69 -19.44 -5.15
N LYS A 24 -19.02 -20.54 -5.46
CA LYS A 24 -17.94 -21.00 -4.58
C LYS A 24 -16.76 -20.05 -4.76
N PRO A 25 -16.22 -19.44 -3.70
CA PRO A 25 -14.99 -18.67 -3.82
C PRO A 25 -13.89 -19.58 -4.33
N ILE A 26 -13.10 -19.08 -5.28
CA ILE A 26 -11.86 -19.71 -5.71
C ILE A 26 -10.99 -19.88 -4.46
N SER A 27 -10.89 -21.11 -3.97
CA SER A 27 -9.88 -21.47 -2.98
C SER A 27 -8.53 -21.50 -3.71
N VAL A 28 -7.78 -20.41 -3.59
CA VAL A 28 -6.37 -20.36 -4.01
C VAL A 28 -5.63 -21.46 -3.25
N PRO A 29 -4.83 -22.31 -3.91
CA PRO A 29 -4.04 -23.34 -3.22
C PRO A 29 -3.06 -22.65 -2.26
N GLN A 30 -3.14 -22.99 -0.97
CA GLN A 30 -2.13 -22.60 0.02
C GLN A 30 -0.86 -23.41 -0.24
N ASP A 31 -0.02 -22.95 -1.17
CA ASP A 31 1.38 -23.38 -1.21
C ASP A 31 2.12 -22.61 -0.10
N GLN A 32 2.65 -23.33 0.90
CA GLN A 32 3.15 -22.78 2.17
C GLN A 32 4.50 -22.03 2.05
N ASN A 33 4.88 -21.58 0.86
CA ASN A 33 6.19 -21.02 0.56
C ASN A 33 6.16 -19.59 -0.02
N TYR A 34 5.12 -18.81 0.26
CA TYR A 34 5.15 -17.37 0.03
C TYR A 34 5.63 -16.66 1.29
N CYS A 35 6.91 -16.25 1.29
CA CYS A 35 7.40 -15.31 2.30
C CYS A 35 6.91 -13.91 1.91
N TYR A 36 5.94 -13.37 2.65
CA TYR A 36 5.52 -11.97 2.53
C TYR A 36 6.67 -11.10 3.04
N ILE A 37 7.53 -10.66 2.13
CA ILE A 37 8.59 -9.70 2.41
C ILE A 37 8.24 -8.42 1.64
N THR A 38 8.09 -7.32 2.36
CA THR A 38 7.87 -6.01 1.73
C THR A 38 9.18 -5.49 1.15
N ALA A 39 9.14 -4.51 0.24
CA ALA A 39 10.39 -3.96 -0.27
C ALA A 39 11.15 -3.17 0.82
N CYS A 40 10.43 -2.62 1.82
CA CYS A 40 11.05 -2.10 3.04
C CYS A 40 11.79 -3.18 3.85
N ASP A 41 11.21 -4.37 4.03
CA ASP A 41 11.88 -5.48 4.73
C ASP A 41 13.16 -5.93 4.02
N VAL A 42 13.15 -5.94 2.69
CA VAL A 42 14.34 -6.22 1.87
C VAL A 42 15.39 -5.13 2.06
N LEU A 43 15.00 -3.85 2.06
CA LEU A 43 15.92 -2.73 2.29
C LEU A 43 16.55 -2.80 3.68
N SER A 44 15.78 -3.10 4.73
CA SER A 44 16.30 -3.25 6.09
C SER A 44 17.33 -4.38 6.17
N LYS A 45 17.06 -5.54 5.54
CA LYS A 45 18.03 -6.65 5.48
C LYS A 45 19.29 -6.30 4.68
N ILE A 46 19.17 -5.47 3.63
CA ILE A 46 20.31 -4.98 2.86
C ILE A 46 21.13 -4.01 3.71
N GLN A 47 20.49 -3.08 4.42
CA GLN A 47 21.15 -2.14 5.34
C GLN A 47 21.89 -2.89 6.47
N GLU A 48 21.29 -3.92 7.05
CA GLU A 48 21.91 -4.76 8.09
C GLU A 48 23.14 -5.51 7.57
N LYS A 49 23.12 -5.96 6.30
CA LYS A 49 24.21 -6.72 5.68
C LYS A 49 25.23 -5.85 4.96
N LEU A 50 24.98 -4.56 4.80
CA LEU A 50 25.90 -3.62 4.15
C LEU A 50 27.31 -3.63 4.76
N PRO A 51 27.49 -3.62 6.11
CA PRO A 51 28.82 -3.69 6.69
C PRO A 51 29.57 -4.97 6.30
N LEU A 52 28.87 -6.11 6.21
CA LEU A 52 29.48 -7.42 5.94
C LEU A 52 29.88 -7.65 4.47
N PHE A 53 29.26 -6.94 3.53
CA PHE A 53 29.60 -7.06 2.11
C PHE A 53 30.93 -6.37 1.77
N PHE A 54 31.30 -5.31 2.49
CA PHE A 54 32.48 -4.50 2.18
C PHE A 54 33.77 -5.01 2.84
N ASP A 55 33.69 -5.74 3.95
CA ASP A 55 34.85 -6.41 4.55
C ASP A 55 35.46 -7.46 3.60
N ASN A 56 34.63 -8.08 2.77
CA ASN A 56 35.06 -9.10 1.80
C ASN A 56 35.56 -8.52 0.46
N GLN A 57 35.31 -7.23 0.16
CA GLN A 57 35.80 -6.59 -1.07
C GLN A 57 37.19 -5.97 -0.90
N SER A 58 37.57 -5.58 0.32
CA SER A 58 38.93 -5.17 0.68
C SER A 58 39.98 -6.24 0.33
N ALA A 59 39.61 -7.51 0.36
CA ALA A 59 40.50 -8.63 0.02
C ALA A 59 40.63 -8.91 -1.48
N LYS A 60 39.75 -8.37 -2.34
CA LYS A 60 39.68 -8.72 -3.77
C LYS A 60 40.20 -7.63 -4.72
N TYR A 61 40.34 -6.39 -4.25
CA TYR A 61 40.87 -5.27 -5.03
C TYR A 61 42.37 -5.02 -4.84
N ALA A 62 43.08 -5.85 -4.07
CA ALA A 62 44.53 -5.74 -3.90
C ALA A 62 45.39 -6.31 -5.05
N SER A 63 44.79 -6.84 -6.13
CA SER A 63 45.55 -7.59 -7.16
C SER A 63 45.51 -7.03 -8.58
N SER A 64 44.99 -5.83 -8.83
CA SER A 64 44.98 -5.31 -10.20
C SER A 64 44.99 -3.78 -10.25
N THR A 65 46.16 -3.20 -10.06
CA THR A 65 46.68 -2.09 -10.87
C THR A 65 48.16 -1.89 -10.57
N ALA A 66 49.01 -2.31 -11.51
CA ALA A 66 50.43 -1.98 -11.54
C ALA A 66 50.67 -0.87 -12.57
N SER A 67 51.45 0.15 -12.15
CA SER A 67 52.11 1.21 -12.93
C SER A 67 51.18 2.32 -13.49
N SER A 68 51.44 3.63 -13.37
CA SER A 68 52.67 4.39 -13.06
C SER A 68 52.33 5.84 -12.61
N ASN A 69 53.09 6.34 -11.63
CA ASN A 69 53.52 7.74 -11.36
C ASN A 69 52.48 8.86 -11.24
N ASP A 70 52.23 9.35 -10.02
CA ASP A 70 52.76 10.64 -9.48
C ASP A 70 52.00 11.05 -8.19
N GLU A 71 52.81 11.40 -7.17
CA GLU A 71 52.61 12.22 -5.96
C GLU A 71 51.34 12.13 -5.07
N ASP A 72 51.62 11.85 -3.79
CA ASP A 72 51.02 12.35 -2.54
C ASP A 72 49.49 12.34 -2.32
N TYR A 73 49.08 11.41 -1.43
CA TYR A 73 48.31 11.59 -0.19
C TYR A 73 47.25 10.48 0.01
N GLU A 74 47.52 9.59 0.98
CA GLU A 74 46.62 8.55 1.50
C GLU A 74 45.81 9.18 2.66
N MET A 75 44.47 9.31 2.60
CA MET A 75 43.52 8.28 3.01
C MET A 75 42.12 8.60 2.43
N ASN A 76 41.86 8.16 1.20
CA ASN A 76 40.54 8.21 0.56
C ASN A 76 39.71 6.98 0.92
N GLY A 77 39.25 6.89 2.18
CA GLY A 77 38.35 5.83 2.67
C GLY A 77 36.90 6.28 2.89
N ILE A 78 36.64 7.59 2.93
CA ILE A 78 35.35 8.16 3.38
C ILE A 78 34.40 8.45 2.20
N HIS A 79 34.90 8.60 0.97
CA HIS A 79 34.09 9.06 -0.16
C HIS A 79 33.17 7.98 -0.79
N PHE A 80 33.47 6.69 -0.63
CA PHE A 80 32.67 5.63 -1.26
C PHE A 80 31.54 5.08 -0.37
N LYS A 81 31.74 5.04 0.95
CA LYS A 81 30.74 4.55 1.91
C LYS A 81 29.56 5.53 2.06
N ASP A 82 29.88 6.81 2.20
CA ASP A 82 28.89 7.89 2.26
C ASP A 82 28.01 7.95 1.00
N THR A 83 28.59 7.68 -0.17
CA THR A 83 27.85 7.76 -1.43
C THR A 83 26.87 6.60 -1.63
N GLN A 84 27.16 5.39 -1.15
CA GLN A 84 26.23 4.25 -1.21
C GLN A 84 25.14 4.32 -0.13
N GLU A 85 25.49 4.69 1.10
CA GLU A 85 24.52 4.89 2.19
C GLU A 85 23.53 6.02 1.84
N THR A 86 24.02 7.14 1.29
CA THR A 86 23.16 8.23 0.84
C THR A 86 22.23 7.80 -0.30
N ARG A 87 22.71 6.97 -1.24
CA ARG A 87 21.88 6.41 -2.32
C ARG A 87 20.80 5.48 -1.77
N LEU A 88 21.10 4.67 -0.76
CA LEU A 88 20.14 3.79 -0.10
C LEU A 88 19.10 4.57 0.68
N ILE A 89 19.50 5.59 1.46
CA ILE A 89 18.56 6.47 2.16
C ILE A 89 17.63 7.18 1.16
N LYS A 90 18.19 7.67 0.05
CA LYS A 90 17.39 8.30 -1.01
C LYS A 90 16.44 7.29 -1.67
N LEU A 91 16.89 6.06 -1.86
CA LEU A 91 16.07 4.99 -2.41
C LEU A 91 14.94 4.60 -1.44
N GLU A 92 15.23 4.42 -0.16
CA GLU A 92 14.25 4.13 0.89
C GLU A 92 13.17 5.22 0.95
N ARG A 93 13.58 6.50 0.96
CA ARG A 93 12.63 7.62 0.92
C ARG A 93 11.75 7.60 -0.31
N ARG A 94 12.31 7.27 -1.49
CA ARG A 94 11.55 7.16 -2.74
C ARG A 94 10.62 5.95 -2.72
N LEU A 95 11.08 4.83 -2.20
CA LEU A 95 10.31 3.60 -2.08
C LEU A 95 9.11 3.81 -1.15
N ARG A 96 9.33 4.45 0.02
CA ARG A 96 8.26 4.79 0.96
C ARG A 96 7.19 5.68 0.32
N SER A 97 7.57 6.58 -0.58
CA SER A 97 6.61 7.39 -1.34
C SER A 97 5.85 6.60 -2.41
N VAL A 98 6.41 5.50 -2.93
CA VAL A 98 5.77 4.66 -3.96
C VAL A 98 4.86 3.61 -3.32
N GLU A 99 5.22 3.10 -2.14
CA GLU A 99 4.44 2.11 -1.40
C GLU A 99 3.22 2.72 -0.67
N GLN A 100 3.15 4.05 -0.53
CA GLN A 100 2.01 4.69 0.11
C GLN A 100 0.70 4.39 -0.61
N THR A 101 -0.27 3.88 0.15
CA THR A 101 -1.61 3.60 -0.35
C THR A 101 -2.36 4.89 -0.69
N VAL A 102 -3.22 4.79 -1.70
CA VAL A 102 -4.13 5.85 -2.13
C VAL A 102 -5.53 5.26 -2.13
N TRP A 103 -6.51 5.97 -1.59
CA TRP A 103 -7.91 5.53 -1.65
C TRP A 103 -8.37 5.35 -3.08
N LEU A 104 -9.13 4.27 -3.32
CA LEU A 104 -9.88 4.08 -4.53
C LEU A 104 -11.05 5.08 -4.57
N LYS A 105 -11.09 5.96 -5.56
CA LYS A 105 -12.13 7.00 -5.71
C LYS A 105 -13.15 6.59 -6.75
N SER A 106 -14.41 6.95 -6.54
CA SER A 106 -15.50 6.66 -7.47
C SER A 106 -16.44 7.85 -7.60
N ASP A 107 -16.75 8.24 -8.83
CA ASP A 107 -17.77 9.24 -9.19
C ASP A 107 -19.18 8.64 -9.37
N LYS A 108 -19.35 7.33 -9.11
CA LYS A 108 -20.63 6.64 -9.30
C LYS A 108 -21.64 7.01 -8.21
N ASP A 109 -22.92 6.96 -8.55
CA ASP A 109 -24.03 7.23 -7.63
C ASP A 109 -24.06 6.27 -6.42
N ASP A 110 -23.60 5.03 -6.59
CA ASP A 110 -23.53 4.02 -5.54
C ASP A 110 -22.27 4.12 -4.66
N SER A 111 -21.36 5.04 -4.97
CA SER A 111 -20.07 5.19 -4.25
C SER A 111 -20.27 5.41 -2.76
N TRP A 112 -21.25 6.22 -2.37
CA TRP A 112 -21.57 6.51 -0.97
C TRP A 112 -22.07 5.28 -0.21
N TYR A 113 -22.82 4.39 -0.86
CA TYR A 113 -23.26 3.14 -0.26
C TYR A 113 -22.08 2.17 -0.09
N ARG A 114 -21.26 2.02 -1.13
CA ARG A 114 -20.07 1.15 -1.12
C ARG A 114 -18.99 1.65 -0.16
N CYS A 115 -18.93 2.96 0.08
CA CYS A 115 -18.03 3.57 1.05
C CYS A 115 -18.20 2.97 2.44
N CYS A 116 -19.42 2.64 2.82
CA CYS A 116 -19.73 2.05 4.12
C CYS A 116 -19.29 0.57 4.27
N GLU A 117 -18.72 -0.05 3.23
CA GLU A 117 -18.15 -1.40 3.29
C GLU A 117 -16.77 -1.44 3.95
N GLY A 118 -16.07 -0.30 3.99
CA GLY A 118 -14.73 -0.18 4.58
C GLY A 118 -14.73 0.24 6.05
N PRO A 119 -13.53 0.34 6.67
CA PRO A 119 -13.38 0.66 8.10
C PRO A 119 -13.78 2.09 8.45
N CYS A 120 -13.65 3.05 7.52
CA CYS A 120 -14.07 4.42 7.77
C CYS A 120 -15.58 4.58 7.62
N ARG A 121 -16.17 5.43 8.46
CA ARG A 121 -17.60 5.71 8.46
C ARG A 121 -17.93 6.82 7.46
N CYS A 122 -18.80 6.52 6.50
CA CYS A 122 -19.27 7.48 5.51
C CYS A 122 -20.67 8.01 5.87
N ARG A 123 -20.91 9.30 5.63
CA ARG A 123 -22.20 9.97 5.86
C ARG A 123 -22.64 10.70 4.58
N PRO A 124 -23.49 10.07 3.75
CA PRO A 124 -23.91 10.63 2.46
C PRO A 124 -24.64 11.97 2.60
N GLU A 125 -25.39 12.17 3.69
CA GLU A 125 -26.23 13.35 3.89
C GLU A 125 -25.41 14.64 4.00
N ILE A 126 -24.24 14.54 4.63
CA ILE A 126 -23.34 15.68 4.89
C ILE A 126 -22.05 15.61 4.07
N HIS A 127 -21.91 14.58 3.23
CA HIS A 127 -20.74 14.32 2.39
C HIS A 127 -19.44 14.24 3.21
N THR A 128 -19.50 13.51 4.33
CA THR A 128 -18.38 13.35 5.27
C THR A 128 -17.90 11.92 5.34
N LEU A 129 -16.58 11.74 5.36
CA LEU A 129 -15.88 10.49 5.66
C LEU A 129 -15.13 10.66 6.99
N SER A 130 -15.33 9.76 7.95
CA SER A 130 -14.59 9.76 9.21
C SER A 130 -13.94 8.42 9.46
N CYS A 131 -12.62 8.43 9.51
CA CYS A 131 -11.77 7.30 9.91
C CYS A 131 -11.24 7.49 11.34
N TRP A 132 -11.99 8.19 12.19
CA TRP A 132 -11.53 8.54 13.53
C TRP A 132 -11.28 7.30 14.38
N LYS A 133 -10.13 7.27 15.05
CA LYS A 133 -9.76 6.23 16.03
C LYS A 133 -9.92 4.81 15.48
N GLN A 134 -9.32 4.56 14.31
CA GLN A 134 -9.27 3.25 13.67
C GLN A 134 -7.89 2.58 13.80
N ASP A 135 -6.97 3.18 14.55
CA ASP A 135 -5.59 2.69 14.76
C ASP A 135 -4.82 2.40 13.47
N MET A 136 -5.20 3.05 12.35
CA MET A 136 -4.66 2.77 11.02
C MET A 136 -3.24 3.32 10.86
N GLU A 137 -2.34 2.51 10.30
CA GLU A 137 -0.97 2.91 9.94
C GLU A 137 -0.87 3.46 8.53
N GLU A 138 -1.81 3.08 7.65
CA GLU A 138 -1.94 3.50 6.27
C GLU A 138 -3.41 3.75 5.88
N LEU A 139 -3.65 4.42 4.75
CA LEU A 139 -5.01 4.60 4.26
C LEU A 139 -5.58 3.27 3.74
N PRO A 140 -6.85 2.94 4.03
CA PRO A 140 -7.47 1.69 3.57
C PRO A 140 -7.67 1.69 2.06
N PHE A 141 -6.79 1.02 1.32
CA PHE A 141 -6.80 1.01 -0.15
C PHE A 141 -8.02 0.29 -0.75
N ASP A 142 -8.60 -0.62 0.03
CA ASP A 142 -9.76 -1.45 -0.30
C ASP A 142 -11.09 -0.69 -0.13
N GLN A 143 -11.12 0.35 0.70
CA GLN A 143 -12.28 1.21 0.86
C GLN A 143 -12.42 2.18 -0.32
N ILE A 144 -13.58 2.12 -0.97
CA ILE A 144 -13.95 3.08 -2.00
C ILE A 144 -14.47 4.35 -1.36
N ILE A 145 -13.96 5.50 -1.79
CA ILE A 145 -14.46 6.79 -1.34
C ILE A 145 -15.14 7.54 -2.50
N PRO A 146 -16.28 8.19 -2.25
CA PRO A 146 -16.91 9.10 -3.21
C PRO A 146 -15.97 10.25 -3.55
N ALA A 147 -15.84 10.57 -4.84
CA ALA A 147 -14.98 11.67 -5.28
C ALA A 147 -15.50 13.05 -4.83
N ASP A 148 -16.76 13.12 -4.43
CA ASP A 148 -17.47 14.35 -4.09
C ASP A 148 -17.60 14.59 -2.57
N ILE A 149 -16.77 13.90 -1.78
CA ILE A 149 -16.56 14.17 -0.34
C ILE A 149 -16.17 15.62 -0.09
N ARG A 150 -16.69 16.19 0.99
CA ARG A 150 -16.38 17.56 1.45
C ARG A 150 -15.48 17.58 2.69
N VAL A 151 -15.68 16.63 3.59
CA VAL A 151 -14.98 16.59 4.88
C VAL A 151 -14.40 15.20 5.07
N ILE A 152 -13.12 15.15 5.39
CA ILE A 152 -12.41 13.92 5.78
C ILE A 152 -11.89 14.12 7.19
N ASP A 153 -12.12 13.15 8.06
CA ASP A 153 -11.55 13.12 9.40
C ASP A 153 -10.65 11.89 9.54
N LEU A 154 -9.33 12.12 9.61
CA LEU A 154 -8.29 11.10 9.84
C LEU A 154 -7.74 11.13 11.27
N GLY A 155 -8.43 11.80 12.20
CA GLY A 155 -7.93 12.05 13.55
C GLY A 155 -7.72 10.79 14.37
N ILE A 156 -6.71 10.85 15.26
CA ILE A 156 -6.38 9.79 16.22
C ILE A 156 -6.13 8.44 15.51
N ASN A 157 -5.17 8.43 14.59
CA ASN A 157 -4.67 7.21 13.94
C ASN A 157 -3.13 7.14 14.07
N GLN A 158 -2.54 6.07 13.53
CA GLN A 158 -1.08 5.83 13.52
C GLN A 158 -0.46 6.17 12.16
N LEU A 159 -1.14 7.01 11.37
CA LEU A 159 -0.69 7.46 10.07
C LEU A 159 0.61 8.26 10.21
N SER A 160 1.72 7.68 9.77
CA SER A 160 3.04 8.32 9.84
C SER A 160 3.35 9.16 8.59
N THR A 161 2.77 8.78 7.45
CA THR A 161 2.97 9.44 6.17
C THR A 161 1.72 9.32 5.30
N LEU A 162 1.51 10.28 4.39
CA LEU A 162 0.41 10.25 3.43
C LEU A 162 0.96 10.50 2.02
N SER A 163 0.39 9.80 1.03
CA SER A 163 0.70 10.04 -0.38
C SER A 163 0.30 11.45 -0.79
N LYS A 164 1.13 12.08 -1.64
CA LYS A 164 0.77 13.35 -2.29
C LYS A 164 -0.52 13.23 -3.12
N ASP A 165 -0.82 12.01 -3.58
CA ASP A 165 -1.96 11.70 -4.43
C ASP A 165 -3.15 11.16 -3.64
N ALA A 166 -3.04 11.06 -2.30
CA ALA A 166 -4.09 10.54 -1.42
C ALA A 166 -5.44 11.22 -1.63
N PHE A 167 -5.43 12.54 -1.85
CA PHE A 167 -6.62 13.39 -2.00
C PHE A 167 -6.84 13.88 -3.43
N THR A 168 -6.00 13.46 -4.39
CA THR A 168 -6.14 13.86 -5.80
C THR A 168 -7.47 13.37 -6.36
N GLY A 169 -8.19 14.23 -7.06
CA GLY A 169 -9.51 13.91 -7.62
C GLY A 169 -10.68 14.09 -6.64
N LEU A 170 -10.43 14.46 -5.39
CA LEU A 170 -11.48 14.87 -4.45
C LEU A 170 -11.85 16.33 -4.66
N TYR A 171 -12.65 16.58 -5.70
CA TYR A 171 -12.87 17.93 -6.23
C TYR A 171 -13.78 18.82 -5.36
N LYS A 172 -14.51 18.24 -4.41
CA LYS A 172 -15.35 18.98 -3.44
C LYS A 172 -14.74 19.06 -2.03
N LEU A 173 -13.52 18.56 -1.82
CA LEU A 173 -12.89 18.51 -0.49
C LEU A 173 -12.63 19.94 0.02
N THR A 174 -13.13 20.24 1.22
CA THR A 174 -13.01 21.55 1.87
C THR A 174 -12.36 21.47 3.25
N GLU A 175 -12.41 20.32 3.91
CA GLU A 175 -11.90 20.13 5.27
C GLU A 175 -11.24 18.75 5.41
N LEU A 176 -10.10 18.70 6.12
CA LEU A 176 -9.27 17.53 6.37
C LEU A 176 -8.79 17.51 7.84
#